data_AF-A0A7S2IXY4-F1
#
_entry.id   AF-A0A7S2IXY4-F1
#
_cell.length_a   1.000
_cell.length_b   1.000
_cell.length_c   1.000
_cell.angle_alpha   90.00
_cell.angle_beta   90.00
_cell.angle_gamma   90.00
#
_symmetry.space_group_name_H-M   'P 1'
#
loop_
_entity.id
_entity.type
_entity.pdbx_description
1 polymer ?
#
loop_
_entity_poly.entity_id
_entity_poly.type
_entity_poly.pdbx_seq_one_letter_code
_entity_poly.pdbx_strand_id
1 'polypeptide(L)'
;AIEHVTGKLILREAYATISSWRRKDPIEVGSGITVIGHDPYWENIISDDELTRAKVDMLARGYMLQNKEHLANFRAFESAFGPDGATHPKKKRLGMGEGCAGCCFEIGEAMFCDVCGAYPAQRRVSDQISAA
;
A
#
# COMPACT_ATOMS: atom_id res chain seq x y z
N ALA A 1 -11.13 -26.06 -9.78
CA ALA A 1 -10.26 -25.23 -10.64
C ALA A 1 -10.68 -23.78 -10.41
N ILE A 2 -9.75 -22.87 -10.11
CA ILE A 2 -10.09 -21.46 -9.91
C ILE A 2 -10.36 -20.87 -11.30
N GLU A 3 -11.62 -20.54 -11.56
CA GLU A 3 -12.10 -19.94 -12.81
C GLU A 3 -11.66 -18.46 -12.84
N HIS A 4 -10.57 -18.16 -13.56
CA HIS A 4 -10.13 -16.79 -13.72
C HIS A 4 -10.88 -16.14 -14.90
N VAL A 5 -11.89 -15.33 -14.56
CA VAL A 5 -12.56 -14.42 -15.49
C VAL A 5 -11.50 -13.51 -16.13
N THR A 6 -11.34 -13.62 -17.43
CA THR A 6 -10.28 -12.92 -18.16
C THR A 6 -10.52 -11.41 -18.14
N GLY A 7 -9.62 -10.67 -17.49
CA GLY A 7 -9.65 -9.20 -17.53
C GLY A 7 -9.31 -8.66 -18.93
N LYS A 8 -9.80 -7.44 -19.24
CA LYS A 8 -9.60 -6.74 -20.52
C LYS A 8 -10.20 -7.46 -21.75
N LEU A 9 -11.37 -8.09 -21.60
CA LEU A 9 -12.03 -8.88 -22.65
C LEU A 9 -12.11 -8.16 -24.01
N ILE A 10 -12.70 -6.95 -24.05
CA ILE A 10 -12.87 -6.16 -25.29
C ILE A 10 -11.53 -5.91 -25.98
N LEU A 11 -10.46 -5.63 -25.22
CA LEU A 11 -9.12 -5.41 -25.80
C LEU A 11 -8.56 -6.68 -26.45
N ARG A 12 -8.81 -7.84 -25.84
CA ARG A 12 -8.32 -9.13 -26.32
C ARG A 12 -9.05 -9.58 -27.59
N GLU A 13 -10.35 -9.29 -27.68
CA GLU A 13 -11.18 -9.54 -28.86
C GLU A 13 -10.83 -8.59 -30.02
N ALA A 14 -10.62 -7.30 -29.73
CA ALA A 14 -10.30 -6.29 -30.75
C ALA A 14 -8.92 -6.52 -31.40
N TYR A 15 -7.96 -7.10 -30.67
CA TYR A 15 -6.60 -7.35 -31.16
C TYR A 15 -6.21 -8.82 -30.95
N ALA A 16 -6.72 -9.71 -31.80
CA ALA A 16 -6.47 -11.14 -31.71
C ALA A 16 -5.06 -11.52 -32.21
N THR A 17 -4.24 -12.03 -31.30
CA THR A 17 -2.87 -12.52 -31.50
C THR A 17 -2.70 -13.85 -30.76
N ILE A 18 -1.59 -14.55 -30.99
CA ILE A 18 -1.21 -15.76 -30.23
C ILE A 18 -1.14 -15.52 -28.71
N SER A 19 -0.94 -14.28 -28.28
CA SER A 19 -0.80 -13.90 -26.87
C SER A 19 -2.06 -13.28 -26.26
N SER A 20 -3.12 -13.08 -27.04
CA SER A 20 -4.30 -12.31 -26.61
C SER A 20 -5.08 -12.95 -25.48
N TRP A 21 -4.85 -14.23 -25.19
CA TRP A 21 -5.49 -14.94 -24.07
C TRP A 21 -4.49 -15.37 -22.99
N ARG A 22 -3.27 -14.83 -23.03
CA ARG A 22 -2.27 -15.08 -21.98
C ARG A 22 -2.85 -14.67 -20.63
N ARG A 23 -2.77 -15.59 -19.67
CA ARG A 23 -3.17 -15.34 -18.28
C ARG A 23 -2.31 -14.23 -17.70
N LYS A 24 -2.92 -13.40 -16.86
CA LYS A 24 -2.18 -12.43 -16.07
C LYS A 24 -1.71 -13.13 -14.81
N ASP A 25 -0.44 -13.48 -14.77
CA ASP A 25 0.21 -13.90 -13.53
C ASP A 25 0.39 -12.68 -12.61
N PRO A 26 0.47 -12.90 -11.28
CA PRO A 26 0.96 -11.88 -10.36
C PRO A 26 2.30 -11.30 -10.83
N ILE A 27 2.54 -10.02 -10.50
CA ILE A 27 3.72 -9.31 -11.02
C ILE A 27 5.02 -9.99 -10.56
N GLU A 28 5.02 -10.54 -9.35
CA GLU A 28 6.16 -11.24 -8.76
C GLU A 28 6.54 -12.46 -9.62
N VAL A 29 5.55 -13.28 -9.96
CA VAL A 29 5.71 -14.47 -10.82
C VAL A 29 6.19 -14.08 -12.22
N GLY A 30 5.60 -13.03 -12.80
CA GLY A 30 6.00 -12.53 -14.13
C GLY A 30 7.42 -11.96 -14.16
N SER A 31 7.93 -11.47 -13.03
CA SER A 31 9.27 -10.90 -12.87
C SER A 31 10.36 -11.91 -12.48
N GLY A 32 9.97 -13.17 -12.21
CA GLY A 32 10.90 -14.22 -11.74
C GLY A 32 11.28 -14.10 -10.27
N ILE A 33 10.51 -13.35 -9.47
CA ILE A 33 10.75 -13.11 -8.04
C ILE A 33 9.80 -13.98 -7.20
N THR A 34 10.28 -14.54 -6.09
CA THR A 34 9.45 -15.18 -5.05
C THR A 34 8.52 -14.15 -4.42
N VAL A 35 7.35 -14.56 -3.91
CA VAL A 35 6.37 -13.64 -3.30
C VAL A 35 7.03 -12.85 -2.17
N ILE A 36 7.34 -11.57 -2.42
CA ILE A 36 8.17 -10.71 -1.55
C ILE A 36 7.55 -10.60 -0.15
N GLY A 37 6.22 -10.50 -0.06
CA GLY A 37 5.53 -10.32 1.22
C GLY A 37 5.63 -11.49 2.20
N HIS A 38 6.05 -12.68 1.74
CA HIS A 38 6.26 -13.87 2.57
C HIS A 38 7.72 -14.35 2.54
N ASP A 39 8.63 -13.51 2.07
CA ASP A 39 10.03 -13.89 1.91
C ASP A 39 10.76 -13.91 3.27
N PRO A 40 11.50 -14.99 3.61
CA PRO A 40 12.36 -15.06 4.80
C PRO A 40 13.38 -13.92 4.88
N TYR A 41 13.69 -13.26 3.77
CA TYR A 41 14.48 -12.03 3.71
C TYR A 41 14.07 -11.02 4.79
N TRP A 42 12.77 -10.80 5.00
CA TRP A 42 12.30 -9.81 5.96
C TRP A 42 12.57 -10.18 7.42
N GLU A 43 12.62 -11.48 7.75
CA GLU A 43 12.94 -11.96 9.09
C GLU A 43 14.35 -11.57 9.52
N ASN A 44 15.28 -11.47 8.56
CA ASN A 44 16.67 -11.09 8.82
C ASN A 44 16.88 -9.57 8.94
N ILE A 45 15.90 -8.76 8.55
CA ILE A 45 16.03 -7.28 8.50
C ILE A 45 15.24 -6.63 9.61
N ILE A 46 14.05 -7.15 9.89
CA ILE A 46 13.12 -6.62 10.89
C ILE A 46 12.65 -7.77 11.77
N SER A 47 12.93 -7.67 13.07
CA SER A 47 12.38 -8.62 14.04
C SER A 47 10.90 -8.37 14.31
N ASP A 48 10.18 -9.36 14.83
CA ASP A 48 8.76 -9.21 15.17
C ASP A 48 8.55 -8.20 16.31
N ASP A 49 9.47 -8.17 17.28
CA ASP A 49 9.49 -7.18 18.36
C ASP A 49 9.66 -5.76 17.83
N GLU A 50 10.56 -5.59 16.86
CA GLU A 50 10.78 -4.30 16.21
C GLU A 50 9.54 -3.84 15.45
N LEU A 51 8.91 -4.72 14.68
CA LEU A 51 7.66 -4.43 14.00
C LEU A 51 6.55 -4.06 14.99
N THR A 52 6.46 -4.78 16.11
CA THR A 52 5.43 -4.55 17.14
C THR A 52 5.59 -3.17 17.78
N ARG A 53 6.82 -2.78 18.17
CA ARG A 53 7.11 -1.43 18.66
C ARG A 53 6.81 -0.37 17.61
N ALA A 54 7.28 -0.57 16.39
CA ALA A 54 7.06 0.37 15.30
C ALA A 54 5.58 0.56 14.99
N LYS A 55 4.73 -0.49 15.07
CA LYS A 55 3.28 -0.38 14.91
C LYS A 55 2.66 0.55 15.95
N VAL A 56 3.08 0.46 17.21
CA VAL A 56 2.59 1.34 18.29
C VAL A 56 3.02 2.78 18.04
N ASP A 57 4.31 3.01 17.77
CA ASP A 57 4.86 4.34 17.54
C ASP A 57 4.25 5.01 16.31
N MET A 58 4.07 4.25 15.23
CA MET A 58 3.51 4.75 13.98
C MET A 58 2.00 5.00 14.09
N LEU A 59 1.27 4.17 14.85
CA LEU A 59 -0.15 4.41 15.11
C LEU A 59 -0.35 5.71 15.90
N ALA A 60 0.50 5.99 16.89
CA ALA A 60 0.50 7.25 17.62
C ALA A 60 0.77 8.47 16.71
N ARG A 61 1.50 8.26 15.61
CA ARG A 61 1.73 9.26 14.57
C ARG A 61 0.62 9.29 13.50
N GLY A 62 -0.35 8.38 13.51
CA GLY A 62 -1.44 8.33 12.52
C GLY A 62 -1.14 7.50 11.26
N TYR A 63 -0.21 6.56 11.33
CA TYR A 63 0.11 5.60 10.27
C TYR A 63 -0.31 4.18 10.65
N MET A 64 -0.90 3.45 9.71
CA MET A 64 -1.27 2.04 9.91
C MET A 64 -0.28 1.11 9.21
N LEU A 65 0.76 0.70 9.94
CA LEU A 65 1.70 -0.30 9.43
C LEU A 65 1.08 -1.71 9.42
N GLN A 66 1.34 -2.45 8.35
CA GLN A 66 0.77 -3.78 8.15
C GLN A 66 1.77 -4.89 8.46
N ASN A 67 2.91 -4.90 7.77
CA ASN A 67 3.92 -5.96 7.81
C ASN A 67 5.35 -5.37 7.77
N LYS A 68 6.37 -6.25 7.78
CA LYS A 68 7.79 -5.89 7.79
C LYS A 68 8.20 -5.12 6.53
N GLU A 69 7.74 -5.57 5.36
CA GLU A 69 7.96 -4.88 4.08
C GLU A 69 7.43 -3.44 4.14
N HIS A 70 6.22 -3.24 4.66
CA HIS A 70 5.64 -1.91 4.82
C HIS A 70 6.49 -1.02 5.75
N LEU A 71 7.00 -1.56 6.86
CA LEU A 71 7.92 -0.81 7.73
C LEU A 71 9.24 -0.46 7.03
N ALA A 72 9.83 -1.38 6.27
CA ALA A 72 11.04 -1.12 5.50
C ALA A 72 10.81 -0.02 4.45
N ASN A 73 9.72 -0.11 3.70
CA ASN A 73 9.33 0.88 2.69
C ASN A 73 9.02 2.24 3.33
N PHE A 74 8.37 2.27 4.49
CA PHE A 74 8.10 3.50 5.22
C PHE A 74 9.40 4.19 5.68
N ARG A 75 10.37 3.44 6.19
CA ARG A 75 11.69 4.00 6.55
C ARG A 75 12.43 4.56 5.35
N ALA A 76 12.38 3.88 4.20
CA ALA A 76 12.93 4.39 2.96
C ALA A 76 12.23 5.68 2.51
N PHE A 77 10.91 5.76 2.67
CA PHE A 77 10.12 6.96 2.42
C PHE A 77 10.56 8.13 3.31
N GLU A 78 10.67 7.95 4.63
CA GLU A 78 11.13 9.02 5.53
C GLU A 78 12.58 9.43 5.28
N SER A 79 13.44 8.49 4.89
CA SER A 79 14.82 8.78 4.48
C SER A 79 14.86 9.68 3.23
N ALA A 80 13.96 9.44 2.27
CA ALA A 80 13.91 10.19 1.01
C ALA A 80 13.19 11.54 1.13
N PHE A 81 12.14 11.62 1.94
CA PHE A 81 11.23 12.78 2.00
C PHE A 81 11.19 13.48 3.36
N GLY A 82 12.09 13.10 4.27
CA GLY A 82 12.11 13.58 5.63
C GLY A 82 10.97 13.01 6.49
N PRO A 83 10.98 13.33 7.80
CA PRO A 83 9.93 12.92 8.72
C PRO A 83 8.55 13.33 8.21
N ASP A 84 7.59 12.41 8.28
CA ASP A 84 6.21 12.63 7.82
C ASP A 84 6.08 13.06 6.34
N GLY A 85 7.13 12.84 5.53
CA GLY A 85 7.16 13.30 4.14
C GLY A 85 7.22 14.82 4.00
N ALA A 86 7.85 15.52 4.95
CA ALA A 86 7.97 16.99 4.97
C ALA A 86 8.46 17.62 3.66
N THR A 87 9.31 16.91 2.90
CA THR A 87 9.85 17.38 1.62
C THR A 87 9.22 16.67 0.41
N HIS A 88 8.09 16.00 0.59
CA HIS A 88 7.41 15.32 -0.50
C HIS A 88 6.87 16.33 -1.52
N PRO A 89 7.22 16.23 -2.82
CA PRO A 89 7.02 17.33 -3.77
C PRO A 89 5.57 17.53 -4.23
N LYS A 90 4.72 16.52 -4.07
CA LYS A 90 3.37 16.48 -4.67
C LYS A 90 2.23 16.15 -3.71
N LYS A 91 2.57 15.79 -2.48
CA LYS A 91 1.59 15.27 -1.53
C LYS A 91 1.82 15.94 -0.21
N LYS A 92 0.77 16.54 0.32
CA LYS A 92 0.76 17.10 1.65
C LYS A 92 0.18 16.11 2.63
N ARG A 93 0.85 15.97 3.77
CA ARG A 93 0.29 15.28 4.94
C ARG A 93 -0.65 16.24 5.68
N LEU A 94 -1.85 15.76 5.99
CA LEU A 94 -2.87 16.48 6.73
C LEU A 94 -2.85 16.09 8.21
N GLY A 95 -3.70 16.73 9.02
CA GLY A 95 -3.84 16.39 10.44
C GLY A 95 -4.30 14.95 10.66
N MET A 96 -4.10 14.44 11.87
CA MET A 96 -4.65 13.13 12.23
C MET A 96 -6.17 13.15 12.14
N GLY A 97 -6.76 12.12 11.54
CA GLY A 97 -8.20 12.08 11.24
C GLY A 97 -8.60 12.77 9.93
N GLU A 98 -7.66 13.46 9.29
CA GLU A 98 -7.83 14.04 7.95
C GLU A 98 -7.14 13.17 6.88
N GLY A 99 -7.51 13.36 5.61
CA GLY A 99 -6.92 12.65 4.48
C GLY A 99 -7.10 11.12 4.53
N CYS A 100 -6.11 10.40 4.01
CA CYS A 100 -6.11 8.95 3.95
C CYS A 100 -6.25 8.32 5.34
N ALA A 101 -7.13 7.32 5.46
CA ALA A 101 -7.33 6.52 6.66
C ALA A 101 -6.05 5.84 7.17
N GLY A 102 -5.13 5.47 6.26
CA GLY A 102 -3.91 4.73 6.60
C GLY A 102 -2.65 5.58 6.82
N CYS A 103 -2.58 6.82 6.31
CA CYS A 103 -1.34 7.63 6.38
C CYS A 103 -1.54 9.14 6.52
N CYS A 104 -2.78 9.63 6.54
CA CYS A 104 -3.14 11.05 6.64
C CYS A 104 -2.67 11.95 5.47
N PHE A 105 -2.13 11.39 4.37
CA PHE A 105 -1.88 12.18 3.16
C PHE A 105 -3.18 12.51 2.42
N GLU A 106 -3.17 13.64 1.71
CA GLU A 106 -4.29 14.03 0.87
C GLU A 106 -4.58 12.99 -0.24
N ILE A 107 -5.85 12.64 -0.39
CA ILE A 107 -6.33 11.67 -1.40
C ILE A 107 -7.44 12.25 -2.30
N GLY A 108 -7.95 13.44 -1.99
CA GLY A 108 -9.14 13.99 -2.65
C GLY A 108 -10.32 13.01 -2.58
N GLU A 109 -11.00 12.81 -3.70
CA GLU A 109 -12.11 11.88 -3.84
C GLU A 109 -11.67 10.43 -4.18
N ALA A 110 -10.36 10.14 -4.15
CA ALA A 110 -9.86 8.83 -4.53
C ALA A 110 -10.19 7.76 -3.48
N MET A 111 -10.64 6.59 -3.94
CA MET A 111 -10.87 5.42 -3.09
C MET A 111 -9.57 4.68 -2.72
N PHE A 112 -8.48 4.97 -3.40
CA PHE A 112 -7.17 4.34 -3.24
C PHE A 112 -6.11 5.39 -2.93
N CYS A 113 -5.25 5.11 -1.97
CA CYS A 113 -4.14 5.99 -1.61
C CYS A 113 -2.89 5.61 -2.41
N ASP A 114 -2.39 6.53 -3.22
CA ASP A 114 -1.17 6.37 -4.00
C ASP A 114 0.12 6.46 -3.17
N VAL A 115 0.03 6.93 -1.92
CA VAL A 115 1.19 6.99 -0.99
C VAL A 115 1.36 5.68 -0.22
N CYS A 116 0.29 5.17 0.41
CA CYS A 116 0.37 4.00 1.30
C CYS A 116 -0.39 2.75 0.81
N GLY A 117 -1.09 2.83 -0.32
CA GLY A 117 -1.82 1.69 -0.90
C GLY A 117 -3.13 1.33 -0.21
N ALA A 118 -3.60 2.11 0.78
CA ALA A 118 -4.86 1.82 1.47
C ALA A 118 -6.06 1.79 0.51
N TYR A 119 -6.95 0.80 0.69
CA TYR A 119 -8.24 0.68 0.01
C TYR A 119 -9.27 0.00 0.94
N PRO A 120 -10.41 0.66 1.26
CA PRO A 120 -10.72 2.04 0.94
C PRO A 120 -9.78 3.01 1.68
N ALA A 121 -9.31 4.04 0.97
CA ALA A 121 -8.44 5.09 1.52
C ALA A 121 -9.21 6.14 2.30
N GLN A 122 -10.49 6.31 2.00
CA GLN A 122 -11.37 7.24 2.69
C GLN A 122 -11.70 6.72 4.10
N ARG A 123 -11.76 7.61 5.08
CA ARG A 123 -12.26 7.29 6.42
C ARG A 123 -13.78 7.14 6.35
N ARG A 124 -14.35 6.16 7.06
CA ARG A 124 -15.81 6.10 7.17
C ARG A 124 -16.27 7.24 8.07
N VAL A 125 -17.44 7.82 7.79
CA VAL A 125 -18.03 8.91 8.59
C VAL A 125 -18.18 8.49 10.07
N SER A 126 -18.36 7.20 10.35
CA SER A 126 -18.39 6.64 11.71
C SER A 126 -17.09 6.82 12.49
N ASP A 127 -15.94 6.86 11.81
CA ASP A 127 -14.61 6.90 12.44
C ASP A 127 -14.25 8.32 12.91
N GLN A 128 -15.00 9.34 12.48
CA GLN A 128 -14.82 10.74 12.89
C GLN A 128 -15.55 11.09 14.20
N ILE A 129 -16.53 10.29 14.63
CA ILE A 129 -17.33 10.56 15.83
C ILE A 129 -16.62 10.06 17.10
N SER A 130 -15.70 9.10 16.98
CA SER A 130 -14.96 8.53 18.12
C SER A 130 -13.69 9.29 18.52
N ALA A 131 -13.37 10.39 17.83
CA ALA A 131 -12.18 11.20 18.06
C ALA A 131 -12.50 12.62 18.60
N ALA A 132 -13.75 12.88 18.99
CA ALA A 132 -14.22 14.14 19.58
C ALA A 132 -14.40 14.03 21.10
#